data_AF-A0A1V5ID07-F1
#
_entry.id   AF-A0A1V5ID07-F1
#
_cell.length_a   1.000
_cell.length_b   1.000
_cell.length_c   1.000
_cell.angle_alpha   90.00
_cell.angle_beta   90.00
_cell.angle_gamma   90.00
#
_symmetry.space_group_name_H-M   'P 1'
#
loop_
_entity.id
_entity.type
_entity.pdbx_description
1 polymer ?
#
loop_
_entity_poly.entity_id
_entity_poly.type
_entity_poly.pdbx_seq_one_letter_code
_entity_poly.pdbx_strand_id
1 'polypeptide(L)'
;MDEIDRRQLYRTAWKHWGAELQINMVMEEMAEFTQAILKTRRAGVTYSYSFFDEMADVLICLEQLETVLKDFPDGKGGSLWDDVMGKKEAKLKRLYDRLMDELSEGCDDIANQIFDHVR
;
A
#
# COMPACT_ATOMS: atom_id res chain seq x y z
N MET A 1 -21.78 6.23 3.67
CA MET A 1 -21.13 7.37 3.01
C MET A 1 -20.64 6.88 1.66
N ASP A 2 -21.10 7.48 0.58
CA ASP A 2 -20.67 7.07 -0.77
C ASP A 2 -19.28 7.65 -1.12
N GLU A 3 -18.78 7.36 -2.32
CA GLU A 3 -17.46 7.85 -2.77
C GLU A 3 -17.43 9.36 -3.00
N ILE A 4 -18.55 9.97 -3.41
CA ILE A 4 -18.63 11.41 -3.65
C ILE A 4 -18.53 12.14 -2.30
N ASP A 5 -19.30 11.68 -1.31
CA ASP A 5 -19.29 12.20 0.05
C ASP A 5 -17.89 12.11 0.67
N ARG A 6 -17.20 10.95 0.54
CA ARG A 6 -15.83 10.77 1.07
C ARG A 6 -14.84 11.74 0.44
N ARG A 7 -14.85 11.87 -0.89
CA ARG A 7 -13.95 12.82 -1.58
C ARG A 7 -14.21 14.26 -1.17
N GLN A 8 -15.46 14.65 -0.97
CA GLN A 8 -15.79 15.99 -0.48
C GLN A 8 -15.33 16.19 0.96
N LEU A 9 -15.50 15.19 1.83
CA LEU A 9 -14.98 15.21 3.19
C LEU A 9 -13.46 15.41 3.20
N TYR A 10 -12.72 14.63 2.41
CA TYR A 10 -11.25 14.70 2.32
C TYR A 10 -10.76 16.05 1.82
N ARG A 11 -11.38 16.59 0.77
CA ARG A 11 -11.06 17.94 0.27
C ARG A 11 -11.36 19.02 1.30
N THR A 12 -12.43 18.86 2.08
CA THR A 12 -12.81 19.82 3.12
C THR A 12 -11.80 19.80 4.26
N ALA A 13 -11.39 18.60 4.71
CA ALA A 13 -10.34 18.41 5.70
C ALA A 13 -9.03 19.08 5.29
N TRP A 14 -8.56 18.81 4.07
CA TRP A 14 -7.33 19.40 3.53
C TRP A 14 -7.38 20.92 3.41
N LYS A 15 -8.52 21.49 3.00
CA LYS A 15 -8.69 22.94 2.95
C LYS A 15 -8.75 23.59 4.33
N HIS A 16 -9.33 22.90 5.32
CA HIS A 16 -9.53 23.44 6.65
C HIS A 16 -8.25 23.42 7.49
N TRP A 17 -7.53 22.30 7.51
CA TRP A 17 -6.32 22.12 8.33
C TRP A 17 -5.01 22.36 7.56
N GLY A 18 -5.05 22.34 6.24
CA GLY A 18 -3.88 22.59 5.39
C GLY A 18 -2.98 21.37 5.20
N ALA A 19 -2.11 21.45 4.19
CA ALA A 19 -1.29 20.34 3.74
C ALA A 19 -0.33 19.81 4.81
N GLU A 20 0.29 20.70 5.59
CA GLU A 20 1.28 20.32 6.60
C GLU A 20 0.67 19.45 7.70
N LEU A 21 -0.47 19.86 8.26
CA LEU A 21 -1.15 19.07 9.30
C LEU A 21 -1.65 17.73 8.78
N GLN A 22 -2.09 17.66 7.51
CA GLN A 22 -2.52 16.41 6.90
C GLN A 22 -1.35 15.45 6.64
N ILE A 23 -0.19 15.97 6.24
CA ILE A 23 1.04 15.17 6.11
C ILE A 23 1.51 14.67 7.48
N ASN A 24 1.40 15.49 8.53
CA ASN A 24 1.68 15.06 9.90
C ASN A 24 0.75 13.90 10.32
N MET A 25 -0.53 13.99 10.00
CA MET A 25 -1.48 12.90 10.25
C MET A 25 -1.06 11.61 9.55
N VAL A 26 -0.72 11.67 8.25
CA VAL A 26 -0.22 10.49 7.52
C VAL A 26 1.02 9.88 8.21
N MET A 27 1.94 10.71 8.71
CA MET A 27 3.12 10.22 9.43
C MET A 27 2.75 9.55 10.76
N GLU A 28 1.82 10.13 11.51
CA GLU A 28 1.32 9.63 12.78
C GLU A 28 0.66 8.25 12.60
N GLU A 29 -0.33 8.15 11.71
CA GLU A 29 -1.06 6.89 11.47
C GLU A 29 -0.14 5.76 10.96
N MET A 30 0.85 6.10 10.11
CA MET A 30 1.85 5.11 9.67
C MET A 30 2.74 4.62 10.82
N ALA A 31 3.05 5.49 11.78
CA ALA A 31 3.82 5.13 12.96
C ALA A 31 2.99 4.30 13.93
N GLU A 32 1.72 4.63 14.14
CA GLU A 32 0.79 3.87 14.98
C GLU A 32 0.52 2.47 14.40
N PHE A 33 0.29 2.37 13.09
CA PHE A 33 0.19 1.07 12.41
C PHE A 33 1.46 0.23 12.54
N THR A 34 2.63 0.84 12.41
CA THR A 34 3.92 0.15 12.65
C THR A 34 3.98 -0.39 14.08
N GLN A 35 3.58 0.40 15.08
CA GLN A 35 3.53 -0.04 16.48
C GLN A 35 2.54 -1.18 16.68
N ALA A 36 1.36 -1.12 16.07
CA ALA A 36 0.35 -2.17 16.14
C ALA A 36 0.85 -3.49 15.54
N ILE A 37 1.53 -3.46 14.38
CA ILE A 37 2.21 -4.63 13.80
C ILE A 37 3.21 -5.22 14.79
N LEU A 38 4.08 -4.40 15.37
CA LEU A 38 5.11 -4.86 16.29
C LEU A 38 4.53 -5.48 17.57
N LYS A 39 3.49 -4.86 18.15
CA LYS A 39 2.76 -5.40 19.31
C LYS A 39 2.10 -6.74 18.98
N THR A 40 1.42 -6.82 17.84
CA THR A 40 0.75 -8.02 17.33
C THR A 40 1.74 -9.19 17.17
N ARG A 41 2.89 -8.93 16.53
CA ARG A 41 3.95 -9.93 16.37
C ARG A 41 4.55 -10.39 17.70
N ARG A 42 4.78 -9.47 18.65
CA ARG A 42 5.29 -9.83 20.00
C ARG A 42 4.30 -10.72 20.77
N ALA A 43 3.01 -10.60 20.51
CA ALA A 43 1.99 -11.45 21.09
C ALA A 43 1.89 -12.83 20.40
N GLY A 44 2.70 -13.12 19.38
CA GLY A 44 2.72 -14.41 18.69
C GLY A 44 1.53 -14.64 17.77
N VAL A 45 0.80 -13.58 17.41
CA VAL A 45 -0.34 -13.63 16.48
C VAL A 45 -0.04 -12.81 15.24
N THR A 46 -0.74 -13.10 14.15
CA THR A 46 -0.54 -12.40 12.87
C THR A 46 -1.31 -11.08 12.81
N TYR A 47 -2.52 -11.06 13.36
CA TYR A 47 -3.42 -9.91 13.34
C TYR A 47 -4.03 -9.70 14.73
N SER A 48 -4.36 -8.46 15.05
CA SER A 48 -5.03 -8.07 16.29
C SER A 48 -6.08 -7.00 15.99
N TYR A 49 -6.93 -6.69 16.97
CA TYR A 49 -7.90 -5.60 16.83
C TYR A 49 -7.20 -4.27 16.50
N SER A 50 -6.14 -3.92 17.23
CA SER A 50 -5.34 -2.71 16.97
C SER A 50 -4.71 -2.74 15.58
N PHE A 51 -4.27 -3.89 15.06
CA PHE A 51 -3.80 -3.96 13.68
C PHE A 51 -4.87 -3.49 12.68
N PHE A 52 -6.12 -3.90 12.87
CA PHE A 52 -7.21 -3.54 11.95
C PHE A 52 -7.62 -2.08 12.07
N ASP A 53 -7.60 -1.54 13.29
CA ASP A 53 -7.93 -0.13 13.58
C ASP A 53 -6.93 0.79 12.87
N GLU A 54 -5.65 0.65 13.18
CA GLU A 54 -4.60 1.50 12.59
C GLU A 54 -4.46 1.31 11.07
N MET A 55 -4.77 0.11 10.55
CA MET A 55 -4.81 -0.11 9.10
C MET A 55 -5.95 0.70 8.45
N ALA A 56 -7.10 0.82 9.12
CA ALA A 56 -8.20 1.63 8.61
C ALA A 56 -7.82 3.13 8.59
N ASP A 57 -7.14 3.62 9.62
CA ASP A 57 -6.67 5.01 9.68
C ASP A 57 -5.61 5.31 8.61
N VAL A 58 -4.66 4.39 8.40
CA VAL A 58 -3.71 4.44 7.28
C VAL A 58 -4.44 4.47 5.93
N LEU A 59 -5.47 3.64 5.73
CA LEU A 59 -6.24 3.64 4.48
C LEU A 59 -6.93 4.98 4.25
N ILE A 60 -7.55 5.58 5.27
CA ILE A 60 -8.16 6.91 5.18
C ILE A 60 -7.11 7.96 4.79
N CYS A 61 -5.94 7.95 5.43
CA CYS A 61 -4.84 8.86 5.11
C CYS A 61 -4.36 8.71 3.66
N LEU A 62 -4.24 7.48 3.16
CA LEU A 62 -3.85 7.22 1.78
C LEU A 62 -4.93 7.66 0.78
N GLU A 63 -6.22 7.45 1.09
CA GLU A 63 -7.33 7.91 0.25
C GLU A 63 -7.41 9.46 0.19
N GLN A 64 -7.11 10.14 1.30
CA GLN A 64 -6.99 11.60 1.33
C GLN A 64 -5.85 12.08 0.43
N LEU A 65 -4.67 11.47 0.53
CA LEU A 65 -3.53 11.78 -0.33
C LEU A 65 -3.83 11.51 -1.81
N GLU A 66 -4.46 10.38 -2.13
CA GLU A 66 -4.90 10.07 -3.49
C GLU A 66 -5.83 11.16 -4.03
N THR A 67 -6.84 11.54 -3.25
CA THR A 67 -7.82 12.57 -3.64
C THR A 67 -7.14 13.89 -3.97
N VAL A 68 -6.17 14.27 -3.14
CA VAL A 68 -5.45 15.54 -3.27
C VAL A 68 -4.48 15.50 -4.44
N LEU A 69 -3.70 14.43 -4.60
CA LEU A 69 -2.72 14.30 -5.69
C LEU A 69 -3.38 14.23 -7.07
N LYS A 70 -4.62 13.72 -7.17
CA LYS A 70 -5.42 13.78 -8.40
C LYS A 70 -5.79 15.21 -8.81
N ASP A 71 -5.90 16.13 -7.84
CA ASP A 71 -6.23 17.53 -8.09
C ASP A 71 -4.99 18.36 -8.50
N PHE A 72 -3.77 17.81 -8.40
CA PHE A 72 -2.53 18.51 -8.75
C PHE A 72 -1.98 18.06 -10.12
N PRO A 73 -1.85 18.98 -11.10
CA PRO A 73 -1.27 18.65 -12.41
C PRO A 73 0.21 18.28 -12.32
N ASP A 74 0.64 17.33 -13.15
CA ASP A 74 2.05 16.88 -13.24
C ASP A 74 2.92 17.68 -14.22
N GLY A 75 2.32 18.65 -14.94
CA GLY A 75 2.98 19.44 -15.98
C GLY A 75 3.18 18.72 -17.32
N LYS A 76 2.72 17.46 -17.45
CA LYS A 76 2.80 16.63 -18.67
C LYS A 76 1.42 16.27 -19.24
N GLY A 77 0.36 16.79 -18.64
CA GLY A 77 -1.02 16.55 -19.05
C GLY A 77 -1.77 15.54 -18.19
N GLY A 78 -1.17 15.05 -17.11
CA GLY A 78 -1.80 14.22 -16.09
C GLY A 78 -1.80 14.89 -14.71
N SER A 79 -1.95 14.06 -13.67
CA SER A 79 -1.91 14.44 -12.26
C SER A 79 -0.70 13.82 -11.56
N LEU A 80 -0.32 14.37 -10.39
CA LEU A 80 0.72 13.76 -9.56
C LEU A 80 0.37 12.33 -9.13
N TRP A 81 -0.94 12.01 -9.05
CA TRP A 81 -1.38 10.65 -8.80
C TRP A 81 -1.06 9.69 -9.95
N ASP A 82 -1.08 10.15 -11.20
CA ASP A 82 -0.71 9.33 -12.36
C ASP A 82 0.77 8.95 -12.32
N ASP A 83 1.64 9.86 -11.88
CA ASP A 83 3.07 9.57 -11.63
C ASP A 83 3.25 8.51 -10.53
N VAL A 84 2.44 8.55 -9.45
CA VAL A 84 2.43 7.52 -8.39
C VAL A 84 1.98 6.17 -8.95
N MET A 85 0.91 6.14 -9.74
CA MET A 85 0.38 4.91 -10.34
C MET A 85 1.35 4.28 -11.33
N GLY A 86 2.05 5.08 -12.15
CA GLY A 86 3.12 4.58 -13.02
C GLY A 86 4.26 3.94 -12.23
N LYS A 87 4.68 4.54 -11.11
CA LYS A 87 5.69 3.95 -10.21
C LYS A 87 5.18 2.67 -9.54
N LYS A 88 3.90 2.62 -9.15
CA LYS A 88 3.25 1.44 -8.56
C LYS A 88 3.25 0.28 -9.56
N GLU A 89 2.85 0.51 -10.81
CA GLU A 89 2.83 -0.52 -11.86
C GLU A 89 4.22 -1.09 -12.12
N ALA A 90 5.24 -0.24 -12.25
CA ALA A 90 6.62 -0.68 -12.42
C ALA A 90 7.17 -1.48 -11.22
N LYS A 91 6.66 -1.24 -10.01
CA LYS A 91 7.00 -2.04 -8.81
C LYS A 91 6.25 -3.38 -8.80
N LEU A 92 4.97 -3.39 -9.18
CA LEU A 92 4.17 -4.62 -9.29
C LEU A 92 4.73 -5.55 -10.35
N LYS A 93 5.13 -5.04 -11.52
CA LYS A 93 5.81 -5.85 -12.54
C LYS A 93 7.06 -6.51 -11.98
N ARG A 94 7.90 -5.77 -11.25
CA ARG A 94 9.10 -6.33 -10.59
C ARG A 94 8.79 -7.37 -9.52
N LEU A 95 7.66 -7.25 -8.84
CA LEU A 95 7.21 -8.28 -7.90
C LEU A 95 6.76 -9.54 -8.65
N TYR A 96 5.97 -9.36 -9.72
CA TYR A 96 5.51 -10.45 -10.57
C TYR A 96 6.68 -11.24 -11.18
N ASP A 97 7.63 -10.54 -11.82
CA ASP A 97 8.80 -11.17 -12.45
C ASP A 97 9.56 -12.03 -11.42
N ARG A 98 9.87 -11.49 -10.23
CA ARG A 98 10.54 -12.24 -9.15
C ARG A 98 9.77 -13.48 -8.69
N LEU A 99 8.44 -13.35 -8.54
CA LEU A 99 7.61 -14.47 -8.11
C LEU A 99 7.57 -15.57 -9.18
N MET A 100 7.49 -15.20 -10.46
CA MET A 100 7.48 -16.17 -11.55
C MET A 100 8.83 -16.88 -11.71
N ASP A 101 9.94 -16.16 -11.53
CA ASP A 101 11.29 -16.75 -11.53
C ASP A 101 11.40 -17.81 -10.42
N GLU A 102 11.07 -17.47 -9.17
CA GLU A 102 11.09 -18.40 -8.02
C GLU A 102 10.18 -19.64 -8.23
N LEU A 103 8.99 -19.43 -8.81
CA LEU A 103 8.06 -20.53 -9.10
C LEU A 103 8.54 -21.42 -10.26
N SER A 104 9.28 -20.86 -11.21
CA SER A 104 9.84 -21.61 -12.34
C SER A 104 11.02 -22.49 -11.90
N GLU A 105 11.92 -21.97 -11.06
CA GLU A 105 13.04 -22.73 -10.49
C GLU A 105 12.56 -23.90 -9.63
N GLY A 106 11.49 -23.71 -8.84
CA GLY A 106 10.89 -24.79 -8.05
C GLY A 106 10.27 -25.92 -8.90
N CYS A 107 9.92 -25.67 -10.17
CA CYS A 107 9.37 -26.68 -11.07
C CYS A 107 10.49 -27.56 -11.66
N ASP A 108 11.64 -26.95 -11.98
CA ASP A 108 12.83 -27.65 -12.46
C ASP A 108 13.44 -28.54 -11.36
N ASP A 109 13.41 -28.11 -10.10
CA ASP A 109 13.87 -28.91 -8.95
C ASP A 109 13.03 -30.18 -8.74
N ILE A 110 11.71 -30.11 -8.88
CA ILE A 110 10.82 -31.28 -8.78
C ILE A 110 11.07 -32.24 -9.96
N ALA A 111 11.23 -31.71 -11.17
CA ALA A 111 11.53 -32.53 -12.34
C ALA A 111 12.85 -33.30 -12.16
N ASN A 112 13.91 -32.63 -11.70
CA ASN A 112 15.22 -33.23 -11.47
C ASN A 112 15.20 -34.32 -10.37
N GLN A 113 14.47 -34.09 -9.27
CA GLN A 113 14.33 -35.08 -8.19
C GLN A 113 13.60 -36.36 -8.62
N ILE A 114 12.64 -36.25 -9.55
CA ILE A 114 11.92 -37.40 -10.11
C ILE A 114 12.83 -38.23 -11.03
N PHE A 115 13.68 -37.59 -11.84
CA PHE A 115 14.58 -38.29 -12.75
C PHE A 115 15.72 -39.05 -12.04
N ASP A 116 16.21 -38.55 -10.91
CA ASP A 116 17.26 -39.22 -10.13
C ASP A 116 16.78 -40.51 -9.41
N HIS A 117 15.48 -40.66 -9.16
CA HIS A 117 14.90 -41.86 -8.54
C HIS A 117 14.56 -43.00 -9.53
N VAL A 118 14.77 -42.78 -10.83
CA VAL A 118 14.46 -43.77 -11.89
C VAL A 118 15.75 -44.36 -12.52
N ARG A 119 16.91 -44.18 -11.87
CA ARG A 119 18.20 -44.81 -12.25
C ARG A 119 18.62 -45.91 -11.30
#